data_AF-A0ABD3FSS9-F1
#
_entry.id   AF-A0ABD3FSS9-F1
#
_cell.length_a   1.000
_cell.length_b   1.000
_cell.length_c   1.000
_cell.angle_alpha   90.00
_cell.angle_beta   90.00
_cell.angle_gamma   90.00
#
_symmetry.space_group_name_H-M   'P 1'
#
loop_
_entity.id
_entity.type
_entity.pdbx_description
1 polymer ?
#
loop_
_entity_poly.entity_id
_entity_poly.type
_entity_poly.pdbx_seq_one_letter_code
_entity_poly.pdbx_strand_id
1 'polypeptide(L)'
;MATSTSRSAIATALRLRHDQHAAEEHQETLRREAQRDRTRSLARLMQLDTRDEAKITFHAENATHYNQRAVVLEQIRALQDHCQAEKKRLQTVKDKRERHERLQRAKAVRDRDVAVLRLHLAQLDDSAPAVVRPGSSSYAENVSRAATPTGLVSDAKRRTERVSATEFKQLMDQIRQVKLDRKEMLDPYVANLKLARLWDRLRDTARCLENYDAACRMMKEKDLARIPPEMLEETLEKQRLRRRAALHYLFTRALQRKQRQEAVGLLSKFIELALPEDRLKDLAYVDRILREQEYIEDPTLASPDEITFAIRSTNSLGHLTDLRFKLLKELLTASPADPYLIESVANIHVRRGEFEAAEKLTARFIALPPVKRISLYASLAELRCGM
;
A
#
# COMPACT_ATOMS: atom_id res chain seq x y z
N MET A 1 -66.78 -21.16 51.44
CA MET A 1 -65.33 -21.28 51.14
C MET A 1 -64.99 -21.32 49.64
N ALA A 2 -65.91 -21.01 48.71
CA ALA A 2 -65.67 -21.15 47.25
C ALA A 2 -65.11 -19.90 46.53
N THR A 3 -64.95 -18.77 47.23
CA THR A 3 -64.59 -17.47 46.63
C THR A 3 -63.09 -17.16 46.64
N SER A 4 -62.30 -17.86 47.47
CA SER A 4 -60.84 -17.61 47.54
C SER A 4 -60.07 -18.35 46.44
N THR A 5 -60.55 -19.52 46.02
CA THR A 5 -59.97 -20.35 44.95
C THR A 5 -60.12 -19.71 43.57
N SER A 6 -61.26 -19.08 43.31
CA SER A 6 -61.54 -18.37 42.04
C SER A 6 -60.71 -17.09 41.92
N ARG A 7 -60.55 -16.31 43.00
CA ARG A 7 -59.65 -15.15 43.01
C ARG A 7 -58.18 -15.53 42.81
N SER A 8 -57.75 -16.64 43.41
CA SER A 8 -56.40 -17.17 43.20
C SER A 8 -56.16 -17.54 41.75
N ALA A 9 -57.08 -18.30 41.12
CA ALA A 9 -56.95 -18.73 39.73
C ALA A 9 -56.91 -17.56 38.73
N ILE A 10 -57.71 -16.51 38.97
CA ILE A 10 -57.70 -15.28 38.17
C ILE A 10 -56.36 -14.55 38.30
N ALA A 11 -55.80 -14.47 39.51
CA ALA A 11 -54.51 -13.84 39.74
C ALA A 11 -53.36 -14.60 39.05
N THR A 12 -53.37 -15.93 39.05
CA THR A 12 -52.38 -16.74 38.32
C THR A 12 -52.51 -16.56 36.81
N ALA A 13 -53.74 -16.56 36.28
CA ALA A 13 -53.99 -16.35 34.85
C ALA A 13 -53.53 -14.96 34.39
N LEU A 14 -53.75 -13.92 35.19
CA LEU A 14 -53.28 -12.56 34.90
C LEU A 14 -51.76 -12.45 34.92
N ARG A 15 -51.07 -13.09 35.87
CA ARG A 15 -49.59 -13.14 35.90
C ARG A 15 -49.04 -13.84 34.66
N LEU A 16 -49.60 -14.99 34.31
CA LEU A 16 -49.15 -15.77 33.16
C LEU A 16 -49.33 -15.00 31.84
N ARG A 17 -50.42 -14.23 31.72
CA ARG A 17 -50.65 -13.34 30.58
C ARG A 17 -49.68 -12.15 30.56
N HIS A 18 -49.34 -11.60 31.72
CA HIS A 18 -48.34 -10.54 31.83
C HIS A 18 -46.94 -11.02 31.44
N ASP A 19 -46.55 -12.21 31.89
CA ASP A 19 -45.27 -12.81 31.56
C ASP A 19 -45.16 -13.14 30.06
N GLN A 20 -46.25 -13.61 29.45
CA GLN A 20 -46.36 -13.81 27.99
C GLN A 20 -46.23 -12.50 27.23
N HIS A 21 -46.93 -11.45 27.64
CA HIS A 21 -46.84 -10.14 27.01
C HIS A 21 -45.43 -9.54 27.12
N ALA A 22 -44.79 -9.66 28.29
CA ALA A 22 -43.43 -9.19 28.49
C ALA A 22 -42.42 -9.97 27.63
N ALA A 23 -42.62 -11.28 27.47
CA ALA A 23 -41.78 -12.11 26.58
C ALA A 23 -41.97 -11.72 25.11
N GLU A 24 -43.20 -11.48 24.66
CA GLU A 24 -43.51 -11.04 23.30
C GLU A 24 -42.92 -9.66 23.00
N GLU A 25 -43.07 -8.68 23.91
CA GLU A 25 -42.44 -7.36 23.78
C GLU A 25 -40.91 -7.44 23.75
N HIS A 26 -40.32 -8.31 24.56
CA HIS A 26 -38.87 -8.53 24.54
C HIS A 26 -38.41 -9.15 23.22
N GLN A 27 -39.17 -10.09 22.67
CA GLN A 27 -38.85 -10.73 21.39
C GLN A 27 -39.03 -9.76 20.21
N GLU A 28 -40.03 -8.88 20.27
CA GLU A 28 -40.28 -7.86 19.26
C GLU A 28 -39.21 -6.76 19.28
N THR A 29 -38.77 -6.32 20.47
CA THR A 29 -37.65 -5.37 20.61
C THR A 29 -36.35 -5.93 20.05
N LEU A 30 -36.01 -7.19 20.36
CA LEU A 30 -34.85 -7.87 19.76
C LEU A 30 -34.94 -7.97 18.23
N ARG A 31 -36.14 -8.26 17.69
CA ARG A 31 -36.36 -8.26 16.23
C ARG A 31 -36.13 -6.88 15.61
N ARG A 32 -36.68 -5.83 16.23
CA ARG A 32 -36.53 -4.45 15.75
C ARG A 32 -35.07 -3.98 15.80
N GLU A 33 -34.34 -4.35 16.85
CA GLU A 33 -32.89 -4.07 16.96
C GLU A 33 -32.09 -4.79 15.87
N ALA A 34 -32.30 -6.10 15.68
CA ALA A 34 -31.65 -6.86 14.63
C ALA A 34 -31.94 -6.29 13.22
N GLN A 35 -33.16 -5.82 12.98
CA GLN A 35 -33.55 -5.21 11.72
C GLN A 35 -32.90 -3.83 11.52
N ARG A 36 -32.81 -3.00 12.57
CA ARG A 36 -32.09 -1.72 12.53
C ARG A 36 -30.60 -1.90 12.24
N ASP A 37 -29.97 -2.91 12.85
CA ASP A 37 -28.55 -3.22 12.63
C ASP A 37 -28.28 -3.71 11.20
N ARG A 38 -29.17 -4.54 10.64
CA ARG A 38 -29.14 -4.93 9.22
C ARG A 38 -29.25 -3.71 8.32
N THR A 39 -30.22 -2.82 8.54
CA THR A 39 -30.41 -1.62 7.72
C THR A 39 -29.21 -0.66 7.79
N ARG A 40 -28.62 -0.47 8.98
CA ARG A 40 -27.40 0.34 9.15
C ARG A 40 -26.20 -0.25 8.41
N SER A 41 -26.03 -1.57 8.48
CA SER A 41 -24.96 -2.28 7.79
C SER A 41 -25.12 -2.15 6.27
N LEU A 42 -26.35 -2.30 5.77
CA LEU A 42 -26.68 -2.17 4.35
C LEU A 42 -26.50 -0.73 3.84
N ALA A 43 -26.91 0.28 4.62
CA ALA A 43 -26.68 1.68 4.30
C ALA A 43 -25.18 2.04 4.25
N ARG A 44 -24.37 1.48 5.17
CA ARG A 44 -22.90 1.63 5.13
C ARG A 44 -22.28 0.98 3.89
N LEU A 45 -22.73 -0.22 3.53
CA LEU A 45 -22.29 -0.90 2.30
C LEU A 45 -22.65 -0.06 1.07
N MET A 46 -23.87 0.45 0.97
CA MET A 46 -24.30 1.32 -0.14
C MET A 46 -23.51 2.62 -0.21
N GLN A 47 -23.21 3.26 0.93
CA GLN A 47 -22.39 4.48 0.98
C GLN A 47 -20.93 4.22 0.57
N LEU A 48 -20.37 3.08 0.96
CA LEU A 48 -19.05 2.65 0.52
C LEU A 48 -19.05 2.40 -1.00
N ASP A 49 -20.07 1.72 -1.52
CA ASP A 49 -20.20 1.45 -2.96
C ASP A 49 -20.37 2.72 -3.80
N THR A 50 -21.18 3.70 -3.36
CA THR A 50 -21.37 4.97 -4.09
C THR A 50 -20.15 5.89 -4.03
N ARG A 51 -19.46 5.96 -2.89
CA ARG A 51 -18.18 6.70 -2.78
C ARG A 51 -17.10 6.06 -3.66
N ASP A 52 -17.08 4.74 -3.73
CA ASP A 52 -16.12 4.00 -4.55
C ASP A 52 -16.48 4.10 -6.04
N GLU A 53 -17.76 4.18 -6.42
CA GLU A 53 -18.22 4.37 -7.79
C GLU A 53 -17.76 5.70 -8.40
N ALA A 54 -17.91 6.81 -7.68
CA ALA A 54 -17.42 8.12 -8.13
C ALA A 54 -15.88 8.17 -8.27
N LYS A 55 -15.16 7.34 -7.50
CA LYS A 55 -13.71 7.19 -7.63
C LYS A 55 -13.36 6.25 -8.79
N ILE A 56 -14.11 5.18 -9.01
CA ILE A 56 -13.93 4.25 -10.13
C ILE A 56 -14.10 5.02 -11.45
N THR A 57 -15.13 5.85 -11.58
CA THR A 57 -15.35 6.67 -12.78
C THR A 57 -14.18 7.63 -13.00
N PHE A 58 -13.76 8.37 -11.97
CA PHE A 58 -12.62 9.28 -12.04
C PHE A 58 -11.30 8.57 -12.40
N HIS A 59 -11.05 7.37 -11.88
CA HIS A 59 -9.87 6.58 -12.22
C HIS A 59 -9.95 5.98 -13.63
N ALA A 60 -11.12 5.50 -14.06
CA ALA A 60 -11.32 5.00 -15.42
C ALA A 60 -11.11 6.11 -16.46
N GLU A 61 -11.55 7.33 -16.17
CA GLU A 61 -11.27 8.53 -16.97
C GLU A 61 -9.76 8.81 -17.04
N ASN A 62 -9.05 8.82 -15.89
CA ASN A 62 -7.60 9.01 -15.85
C ASN A 62 -6.83 7.92 -16.61
N ALA A 63 -7.20 6.65 -16.44
CA ALA A 63 -6.56 5.52 -17.13
C ALA A 63 -6.74 5.62 -18.65
N THR A 64 -7.94 6.02 -19.10
CA THR A 64 -8.23 6.26 -20.52
C THR A 64 -7.34 7.38 -21.07
N HIS A 65 -7.21 8.48 -20.35
CA HIS A 65 -6.31 9.58 -20.71
C HIS A 65 -4.83 9.14 -20.78
N TYR A 66 -4.34 8.36 -19.81
CA TYR A 66 -2.97 7.86 -19.83
C TYR A 66 -2.70 6.90 -20.99
N ASN A 67 -3.65 6.01 -21.29
CA ASN A 67 -3.55 5.09 -22.42
C ASN A 67 -3.52 5.84 -23.76
N GLN A 68 -4.36 6.85 -23.94
CA GLN A 68 -4.34 7.72 -25.12
C GLN A 68 -2.99 8.42 -25.29
N ARG A 69 -2.40 8.91 -24.19
CA ARG A 69 -1.08 9.53 -24.19
C ARG A 69 0.03 8.55 -24.54
N ALA A 70 -0.03 7.32 -24.03
CA ALA A 70 0.92 6.26 -24.35
C ALA A 70 0.89 5.92 -25.85
N VAL A 71 -0.30 5.79 -26.44
CA VAL A 71 -0.48 5.53 -27.88
C VAL A 71 0.16 6.64 -28.74
N VAL A 72 -0.06 7.92 -28.38
CA VAL A 72 0.54 9.05 -29.10
C VAL A 72 2.08 9.02 -29.00
N LEU A 73 2.62 8.70 -27.83
CA LEU A 73 4.07 8.57 -27.64
C LEU A 73 4.67 7.39 -28.43
N GLU A 74 3.96 6.28 -28.54
CA GLU A 74 4.36 5.15 -29.38
C GLU A 74 4.35 5.49 -30.87
N GLN A 75 3.33 6.21 -31.34
CA GLN A 75 3.28 6.71 -32.72
C GLN A 75 4.46 7.65 -33.03
N ILE A 76 4.83 8.54 -32.10
CA ILE A 76 6.02 9.38 -32.24
C ILE A 76 7.30 8.53 -32.34
N ARG A 77 7.43 7.49 -31.51
CA ARG A 77 8.58 6.57 -31.58
C ARG A 77 8.64 5.83 -32.91
N ALA A 78 7.51 5.29 -33.39
CA ALA A 78 7.45 4.60 -34.67
C ALA A 78 7.89 5.48 -35.86
N LEU A 79 7.49 6.76 -35.87
CA LEU A 79 7.94 7.72 -36.87
C LEU A 79 9.43 8.01 -36.79
N GLN A 80 9.98 8.08 -35.57
CA GLN A 80 11.43 8.22 -35.36
C GLN A 80 12.20 7.00 -35.85
N ASP A 81 11.71 5.80 -35.56
CA ASP A 81 12.31 4.54 -35.97
C ASP A 81 12.25 4.34 -37.49
N HIS A 82 11.13 4.71 -38.13
CA HIS A 82 11.00 4.68 -39.58
C HIS A 82 12.00 5.61 -40.26
N CYS A 83 12.17 6.84 -39.74
CA CYS A 83 13.18 7.79 -40.24
C CYS A 83 14.61 7.25 -40.06
N GLN A 84 14.89 6.57 -38.94
CA GLN A 84 16.20 5.93 -38.71
C GLN A 84 16.43 4.73 -39.65
N ALA A 85 15.40 3.93 -39.93
CA ALA A 85 15.47 2.82 -40.87
C ALA A 85 15.72 3.31 -42.30
N GLU A 86 15.03 4.36 -42.74
CA GLU A 86 15.29 5.02 -44.03
C GLU A 86 16.71 5.59 -44.11
N LYS A 87 17.20 6.24 -43.03
CA LYS A 87 18.60 6.70 -42.96
C LYS A 87 19.61 5.56 -43.16
N LYS A 88 19.33 4.36 -42.64
CA LYS A 88 20.16 3.15 -42.82
C LYS A 88 20.06 2.61 -44.25
N ARG A 89 18.85 2.53 -44.82
CA ARG A 89 18.62 2.10 -46.22
C ARG A 89 19.33 3.00 -47.22
N LEU A 90 19.29 4.32 -47.00
CA LEU A 90 19.95 5.30 -47.87
C LEU A 90 21.49 5.27 -47.80
N GLN A 91 22.10 4.48 -46.91
CA GLN A 91 23.58 4.32 -46.86
C GLN A 91 24.12 3.56 -48.08
N THR A 92 23.28 2.76 -48.75
CA THR A 92 23.66 1.97 -49.93
C THR A 92 23.62 2.77 -51.23
N VAL A 93 23.03 3.97 -51.22
CA VAL A 93 22.96 4.87 -52.37
C VAL A 93 24.30 5.58 -52.56
N LYS A 94 24.91 5.42 -53.74
CA LYS A 94 26.24 5.97 -54.07
C LYS A 94 26.21 7.49 -54.34
N ASP A 95 25.12 8.02 -54.87
CA ASP A 95 24.95 9.46 -55.11
C ASP A 95 24.69 10.20 -53.79
N LYS A 96 25.64 11.08 -53.42
CA LYS A 96 25.57 11.89 -52.20
C LYS A 96 24.43 12.92 -52.23
N ARG A 97 24.13 13.50 -53.40
CA ARG A 97 23.12 14.55 -53.54
C ARG A 97 21.73 13.96 -53.42
N GLU A 98 21.47 12.89 -54.15
CA GLU A 98 20.22 12.14 -54.08
C GLU A 98 19.95 11.59 -52.67
N ARG A 99 20.98 11.04 -52.02
CA ARG A 99 20.90 10.57 -50.63
C ARG A 99 20.52 11.69 -49.67
N HIS A 100 21.10 12.88 -49.82
CA HIS A 100 20.79 14.01 -48.96
C HIS A 100 19.35 14.49 -49.16
N GLU A 101 18.90 14.63 -50.40
CA GLU A 101 17.54 15.08 -50.72
C GLU A 101 16.47 14.09 -50.24
N ARG A 102 16.68 12.78 -50.40
CA ARG A 102 15.76 11.74 -49.90
C ARG A 102 15.70 11.73 -48.37
N LEU A 103 16.85 11.89 -47.69
CA LEU A 103 16.89 11.97 -46.23
C LEU A 103 16.20 13.23 -45.70
N GLN A 104 16.37 14.38 -46.37
CA GLN A 104 15.70 15.62 -45.98
C GLN A 104 14.18 15.51 -46.17
N ARG A 105 13.72 14.89 -47.25
CA ARG A 105 12.29 14.60 -47.46
C ARG A 105 11.73 13.71 -46.35
N ALA A 106 12.42 12.62 -45.99
CA ALA A 106 11.99 11.73 -44.92
C ALA A 106 11.97 12.42 -43.53
N LYS A 107 12.94 13.30 -43.26
CA LYS A 107 12.94 14.12 -42.03
C LYS A 107 11.80 15.13 -42.01
N ALA A 108 11.54 15.80 -43.14
CA ALA A 108 10.47 16.78 -43.25
C ALA A 108 9.08 16.15 -43.02
N VAL A 109 8.85 14.94 -43.55
CA VAL A 109 7.62 14.16 -43.28
C VAL A 109 7.52 13.82 -41.80
N ARG A 110 8.58 13.24 -41.21
CA ARG A 110 8.62 12.95 -39.76
C ARG A 110 8.33 14.19 -38.92
N ASP A 111 8.99 15.31 -39.20
CA ASP A 111 8.88 16.52 -38.39
C ASP A 111 7.48 17.13 -38.49
N ARG A 112 6.85 17.05 -39.66
CA ARG A 112 5.45 17.46 -39.86
C ARG A 112 4.48 16.60 -39.04
N ASP A 113 4.62 15.28 -39.12
CA ASP A 113 3.71 14.35 -38.45
C ASP A 113 3.92 14.35 -36.92
N VAL A 114 5.17 14.42 -36.46
CA VAL A 114 5.51 14.57 -35.04
C VAL A 114 5.01 15.90 -34.48
N ALA A 115 5.01 16.99 -35.26
CA ALA A 115 4.46 18.27 -34.81
C ALA A 115 2.94 18.17 -34.55
N VAL A 116 2.19 17.48 -35.42
CA VAL A 116 0.76 17.22 -35.22
C VAL A 116 0.53 16.37 -33.96
N LEU A 117 1.30 15.29 -33.78
CA LEU A 117 1.19 14.43 -32.60
C LEU A 117 1.58 15.15 -31.29
N ARG A 118 2.56 16.06 -31.33
CA ARG A 118 2.92 16.88 -30.17
C ARG A 118 1.84 17.89 -29.82
N LEU A 119 1.15 18.45 -30.81
CA LEU A 119 0.00 19.32 -30.58
C LEU A 119 -1.15 18.55 -29.93
N HIS A 120 -1.43 17.34 -30.42
CA HIS A 120 -2.42 16.45 -29.81
C HIS A 120 -2.01 16.05 -28.38
N LEU A 121 -0.73 15.78 -28.13
CA LEU A 121 -0.23 15.50 -26.78
C LEU A 121 -0.42 16.70 -25.84
N ALA A 122 -0.19 17.92 -26.32
CA ALA A 122 -0.45 19.15 -25.54
C ALA A 122 -1.94 19.32 -25.23
N GLN A 123 -2.83 19.04 -26.19
CA GLN A 123 -4.28 19.04 -25.95
C GLN A 123 -4.72 17.98 -24.93
N LEU A 124 -4.10 16.80 -24.94
CA LEU A 124 -4.32 15.76 -23.93
C LEU A 124 -3.80 16.18 -22.54
N ASP A 125 -2.68 16.91 -22.48
CA ASP A 125 -2.13 17.43 -21.23
C ASP A 125 -3.00 18.59 -20.67
N ASP A 126 -3.59 19.43 -21.54
CA ASP A 126 -4.50 20.53 -21.15
C ASP A 126 -5.90 20.05 -20.74
N SER A 127 -6.39 18.98 -21.36
CA SER A 127 -7.66 18.31 -21.02
C SER A 127 -7.53 17.26 -19.93
N ALA A 128 -6.32 17.10 -19.36
CA ALA A 128 -6.10 16.17 -18.28
C ALA A 128 -7.04 16.49 -17.11
N PRO A 129 -7.78 15.48 -16.57
CA PRO A 129 -8.55 15.64 -15.35
C PRO A 129 -7.65 16.22 -14.26
N ALA A 130 -8.22 17.00 -13.34
CA ALA A 130 -7.49 17.67 -12.25
C ALA A 130 -6.42 16.74 -11.68
N VAL A 131 -5.16 17.07 -12.00
CA VAL A 131 -4.07 16.12 -11.84
C VAL A 131 -3.97 15.78 -10.36
N VAL A 132 -4.25 14.52 -10.00
CA VAL A 132 -3.63 13.90 -8.84
C VAL A 132 -2.15 13.80 -9.20
N ARG A 133 -1.40 14.89 -9.04
CA ARG A 133 0.06 14.82 -9.12
C ARG A 133 0.44 13.93 -7.95
N PRO A 134 1.07 12.76 -8.16
CA PRO A 134 1.49 11.92 -7.05
C PRO A 134 2.49 12.73 -6.20
N GLY A 135 2.05 13.20 -5.03
CA GLY A 135 2.83 14.08 -4.15
C GLY A 135 2.42 15.57 -4.11
N SER A 136 1.32 16.01 -4.73
CA SER A 136 0.76 17.35 -4.46
C SER A 136 -0.11 17.29 -3.19
N SER A 137 0.34 17.99 -2.15
CA SER A 137 -0.31 18.17 -0.84
C SER A 137 -1.73 18.76 -0.88
N SER A 138 -2.28 19.08 -2.06
CA SER A 138 -3.59 19.73 -2.21
C SER A 138 -4.80 18.78 -2.06
N TYR A 139 -4.59 17.47 -1.92
CA TYR A 139 -5.70 16.52 -1.72
C TYR A 139 -6.23 16.51 -0.28
N ALA A 140 -5.41 16.89 0.70
CA ALA A 140 -5.84 16.95 2.11
C ALA A 140 -6.71 18.19 2.41
N GLU A 141 -6.46 19.33 1.77
CA GLU A 141 -7.18 20.57 2.12
C GLU A 141 -8.65 20.60 1.68
N ASN A 142 -9.03 19.86 0.64
CA ASN A 142 -10.39 19.94 0.09
C ASN A 142 -11.36 18.88 0.64
N VAL A 143 -10.88 17.89 1.40
CA VAL A 143 -11.73 16.89 2.08
C VAL A 143 -11.74 17.10 3.60
N SER A 144 -10.73 17.75 4.18
CA SER A 144 -10.61 17.96 5.63
C SER A 144 -11.37 19.18 6.18
N ARG A 145 -12.11 19.94 5.37
CA ARG A 145 -12.81 21.16 5.85
C ARG A 145 -14.12 20.91 6.61
N ALA A 146 -14.47 19.65 6.87
CA ALA A 146 -15.70 19.30 7.58
C ALA A 146 -15.47 18.32 8.76
N ALA A 147 -14.47 18.55 9.62
CA ALA A 147 -14.41 17.95 10.97
C ALA A 147 -13.33 18.60 11.88
N THR A 148 -13.41 19.91 12.14
CA THR A 148 -12.90 20.59 13.37
C THR A 148 -11.39 20.43 13.75
N PRO A 149 -10.88 21.05 14.85
CA PRO A 149 -10.09 22.27 14.76
C PRO A 149 -8.65 22.12 15.28
N THR A 150 -7.78 23.05 14.88
CA THR A 150 -6.53 23.46 15.56
C THR A 150 -5.50 22.38 15.90
N GLY A 151 -4.32 22.51 15.28
CA GLY A 151 -3.06 22.23 15.97
C GLY A 151 -2.03 21.42 15.20
N LEU A 152 -1.08 22.14 14.60
CA LEU A 152 0.30 21.72 14.36
C LEU A 152 0.53 20.58 13.36
N VAL A 153 0.55 20.93 12.07
CA VAL A 153 1.55 20.36 11.17
C VAL A 153 2.25 21.53 10.50
N SER A 154 3.52 21.74 10.86
CA SER A 154 4.36 22.74 10.20
C SER A 154 4.48 22.37 8.72
N ASP A 155 4.07 23.29 7.86
CA ASP A 155 4.48 23.36 6.46
C ASP A 155 6.01 23.57 6.38
N ALA A 156 6.77 22.50 6.59
CA ALA A 156 8.16 22.47 6.21
C ALA A 156 8.22 22.13 4.72
N LYS A 157 8.07 23.16 3.88
CA LYS A 157 8.65 23.20 2.54
C LYS A 157 10.08 22.64 2.67
N ARG A 158 10.29 21.38 2.27
CA ARG A 158 11.63 20.78 2.20
C ARG A 158 12.43 21.55 1.16
N ARG A 159 13.05 22.65 1.60
CA ARG A 159 14.22 23.23 0.93
C ARG A 159 15.19 22.07 0.76
N THR A 160 15.54 21.77 -0.49
CA THR A 160 16.63 20.87 -0.83
C THR A 160 17.93 21.52 -0.40
N GLU A 161 18.21 21.49 0.91
CA GLU A 161 19.49 21.90 1.46
C GLU A 161 20.57 21.01 0.84
N ARG A 162 21.43 21.64 0.04
CA ARG A 162 22.63 21.01 -0.50
C ARG A 162 23.54 20.71 0.67
N VAL A 163 24.08 19.49 0.73
CA VAL A 163 25.08 19.09 1.74
C VAL A 163 26.24 20.09 1.66
N SER A 164 26.63 20.64 2.81
CA SER A 164 27.73 21.60 2.86
C SER A 164 29.05 20.94 2.46
N ALA A 165 30.01 21.73 1.97
CA ALA A 165 31.31 21.19 1.55
C ALA A 165 32.08 20.51 2.70
N THR A 166 31.89 21.00 3.94
CA THR A 166 32.48 20.45 5.15
C THR A 166 31.86 19.11 5.53
N GLU A 167 30.53 19.02 5.53
CA GLU A 167 29.80 17.76 5.77
C GLU A 167 30.11 16.72 4.68
N PHE A 168 30.20 17.13 3.41
CA PHE A 168 30.56 16.24 2.32
C PHE A 168 31.94 15.62 2.55
N LYS A 169 32.94 16.42 2.94
CA LYS A 169 34.29 15.93 3.23
C LYS A 169 34.28 14.93 4.39
N GLN A 170 33.60 15.26 5.49
CA GLN A 170 33.47 14.36 6.65
C GLN A 170 32.79 13.04 6.30
N LEU A 171 31.68 13.07 5.53
CA LEU A 171 30.98 11.86 5.10
C LEU A 171 31.85 11.00 4.17
N MET A 172 32.62 11.63 3.27
CA MET A 172 33.55 10.91 2.40
C MET A 172 34.71 10.27 3.17
N ASP A 173 35.23 10.93 4.21
CA ASP A 173 36.26 10.37 5.08
C ASP A 173 35.72 9.18 5.88
N GLN A 174 34.49 9.26 6.40
CA GLN A 174 33.80 8.13 7.04
C GLN A 174 33.59 6.96 6.07
N ILE A 175 33.23 7.23 4.81
CA ILE A 175 33.08 6.19 3.78
C ILE A 175 34.42 5.48 3.52
N ARG A 176 35.53 6.22 3.48
CA ARG A 176 36.87 5.62 3.32
C ARG A 176 37.22 4.76 4.53
N GLN A 177 36.95 5.25 5.75
CA GLN A 177 37.22 4.50 6.98
C GLN A 177 36.45 3.17 6.99
N VAL A 178 35.14 3.19 6.73
CA VAL A 178 34.32 1.97 6.70
C VAL A 178 34.81 0.96 5.66
N LYS A 179 35.37 1.42 4.53
CA LYS A 179 35.97 0.54 3.51
C LYS A 179 37.27 -0.11 3.97
N LEU A 180 38.07 0.58 4.78
CA LEU A 180 39.29 0.02 5.37
C LEU A 180 38.91 -1.01 6.44
N ASP A 181 38.06 -0.62 7.37
CA ASP A 181 37.60 -1.44 8.51
C ASP A 181 36.87 -2.71 8.06
N ARG A 182 36.27 -2.71 6.86
CA ARG A 182 35.51 -3.85 6.32
C ARG A 182 36.28 -5.18 6.37
N LYS A 183 37.61 -5.14 6.21
CA LYS A 183 38.46 -6.34 6.24
C LYS A 183 38.61 -6.94 7.65
N GLU A 184 38.42 -6.12 8.67
CA GLU A 184 38.60 -6.45 10.09
C GLU A 184 37.25 -6.77 10.77
N MET A 185 36.13 -6.45 10.12
CA MET A 185 34.80 -6.77 10.64
C MET A 185 34.51 -8.28 10.58
N LEU A 186 34.02 -8.83 11.70
CA LEU A 186 33.49 -10.21 11.77
C LEU A 186 32.34 -10.44 10.79
N ASP A 187 31.53 -9.41 10.55
CA ASP A 187 30.49 -9.40 9.53
C ASP A 187 30.77 -8.30 8.48
N PRO A 188 31.42 -8.64 7.36
CA PRO A 188 31.78 -7.67 6.31
C PRO A 188 30.58 -7.01 5.63
N TYR A 189 29.37 -7.54 5.81
CA TYR A 189 28.16 -6.99 5.21
C TYR A 189 27.52 -5.90 6.07
N VAL A 190 27.86 -5.81 7.37
CA VAL A 190 27.53 -4.63 8.21
C VAL A 190 28.15 -3.37 7.61
N ALA A 191 29.34 -3.47 7.02
CA ALA A 191 29.96 -2.36 6.30
C ALA A 191 29.05 -1.84 5.18
N ASN A 192 28.35 -2.71 4.44
CA ASN A 192 27.43 -2.27 3.39
C ASN A 192 26.25 -1.49 3.98
N LEU A 193 25.68 -1.91 5.11
CA LEU A 193 24.60 -1.15 5.77
C LEU A 193 25.09 0.24 6.22
N LYS A 194 26.29 0.32 6.79
CA LYS A 194 26.91 1.60 7.18
C LYS A 194 27.14 2.50 5.94
N LEU A 195 27.72 1.96 4.88
CA LEU A 195 27.94 2.66 3.63
C LEU A 195 26.63 3.15 3.00
N ALA A 196 25.58 2.33 3.00
CA ALA A 196 24.27 2.70 2.48
C ALA A 196 23.72 3.95 3.17
N ARG A 197 23.77 3.99 4.51
CA ARG A 197 23.34 5.15 5.30
C ARG A 197 24.17 6.42 5.02
N LEU A 198 25.48 6.27 4.78
CA LEU A 198 26.34 7.40 4.44
C LEU A 198 26.04 7.93 3.03
N TRP A 199 25.83 7.05 2.06
CA TRP A 199 25.40 7.43 0.71
C TRP A 199 24.01 8.07 0.68
N ASP A 200 23.09 7.60 1.54
CA ASP A 200 21.76 8.19 1.72
C ASP A 200 21.86 9.65 2.21
N ARG A 201 22.73 9.93 3.19
CA ARG A 201 23.01 11.30 3.67
C ARG A 201 23.62 12.18 2.58
N LEU A 202 24.47 11.62 1.73
CA LEU A 202 25.02 12.28 0.54
C LEU A 202 24.02 12.42 -0.61
N ARG A 203 22.81 11.86 -0.47
CA ARG A 203 21.76 11.80 -1.50
C ARG A 203 22.18 11.06 -2.77
N ASP A 204 23.21 10.21 -2.71
CA ASP A 204 23.61 9.31 -3.80
C ASP A 204 22.72 8.05 -3.76
N THR A 205 21.54 8.17 -4.35
CA THR A 205 20.52 7.11 -4.31
C THR A 205 20.95 5.81 -5.00
N ALA A 206 21.81 5.86 -6.02
CA ALA A 206 22.25 4.66 -6.72
C ALA A 206 23.16 3.82 -5.81
N ARG A 207 24.21 4.43 -5.26
CA ARG A 207 25.14 3.74 -4.35
C ARG A 207 24.46 3.34 -3.04
N CYS A 208 23.53 4.14 -2.56
CA CYS A 208 22.71 3.80 -1.39
C CYS A 208 22.00 2.46 -1.59
N LEU A 209 21.27 2.30 -2.70
CA LEU A 209 20.50 1.10 -2.98
C LEU A 209 21.39 -0.13 -3.19
N GLU A 210 22.46 0.00 -3.96
CA GLU A 210 23.43 -1.10 -4.16
C GLU A 210 23.98 -1.64 -2.83
N ASN A 211 24.26 -0.74 -1.87
CA ASN A 211 24.78 -1.13 -0.57
C ASN A 211 23.70 -1.73 0.34
N TYR A 212 22.45 -1.27 0.26
CA TYR A 212 21.33 -1.93 0.95
C TYR A 212 21.06 -3.33 0.40
N ASP A 213 21.08 -3.51 -0.92
CA ASP A 213 20.96 -4.82 -1.57
C ASP A 213 22.09 -5.76 -1.16
N ALA A 214 23.32 -5.26 -1.11
CA ALA A 214 24.46 -6.02 -0.63
C ALA A 214 24.29 -6.41 0.85
N ALA A 215 23.77 -5.52 1.70
CA ALA A 215 23.53 -5.80 3.13
C ALA A 215 22.45 -6.87 3.37
N CYS A 216 21.52 -7.08 2.43
CA CYS A 216 20.51 -8.13 2.50
C CYS A 216 21.05 -9.56 2.27
N ARG A 217 22.25 -9.70 1.68
CA ARG A 217 22.84 -11.00 1.31
C ARG A 217 23.22 -11.83 2.54
N MET A 218 23.16 -13.15 2.37
CA MET A 218 23.70 -14.10 3.34
C MET A 218 25.22 -14.06 3.35
N MET A 219 25.80 -14.26 4.53
CA MET A 219 27.23 -14.53 4.66
C MET A 219 27.58 -15.81 3.92
N LYS A 220 28.75 -15.82 3.29
CA LYS A 220 29.27 -17.02 2.65
C LYS A 220 29.81 -17.96 3.72
N GLU A 221 29.79 -19.26 3.45
CA GLU A 221 30.34 -20.30 4.35
C GLU A 221 31.77 -19.99 4.79
N LYS A 222 32.60 -19.47 3.87
CA LYS A 222 33.98 -19.05 4.16
C LYS A 222 34.08 -17.94 5.21
N ASP A 223 33.11 -17.02 5.23
CA ASP A 223 33.10 -15.92 6.19
C ASP A 223 32.50 -16.38 7.52
N LEU A 224 31.52 -17.29 7.49
CA LEU A 224 30.97 -17.92 8.70
C LEU A 224 32.01 -18.77 9.44
N ALA A 225 32.83 -19.53 8.70
CA ALA A 225 33.89 -20.37 9.27
C ALA A 225 35.01 -19.58 9.97
N ARG A 226 35.10 -18.26 9.75
CA ARG A 226 36.06 -17.37 10.42
C ARG A 226 35.56 -16.84 11.76
N ILE A 227 34.26 -16.97 12.02
CA ILE A 227 33.66 -16.47 13.26
C ILE A 227 33.93 -17.50 14.37
N PRO A 228 34.52 -17.09 15.51
CA PRO A 228 34.67 -17.98 16.66
C PRO A 228 33.31 -18.53 17.11
N PRO A 229 33.22 -19.80 17.53
CA PRO A 229 31.94 -20.43 17.91
C PRO A 229 31.23 -19.66 19.04
N GLU A 230 32.00 -19.11 19.99
CA GLU A 230 31.51 -18.28 21.10
C GLU A 230 30.79 -16.99 20.65
N MET A 231 31.17 -16.45 19.48
CA MET A 231 30.63 -15.21 18.93
C MET A 231 29.64 -15.46 17.78
N LEU A 232 29.41 -16.73 17.41
CA LEU A 232 28.64 -17.10 16.24
C LEU A 232 27.17 -16.71 16.39
N GLU A 233 26.54 -17.04 17.51
CA GLU A 233 25.13 -16.73 17.77
C GLU A 233 24.90 -15.21 17.75
N GLU A 234 25.71 -14.45 18.48
CA GLU A 234 25.62 -12.98 18.51
C GLU A 234 25.82 -12.37 17.12
N THR A 235 26.76 -12.91 16.33
CA THR A 235 27.01 -12.42 14.97
C THR A 235 25.86 -12.74 14.03
N LEU A 236 25.26 -13.93 14.12
CA LEU A 236 24.08 -14.31 13.34
C LEU A 236 22.85 -13.47 13.72
N GLU A 237 22.68 -13.13 15.00
CA GLU A 237 21.63 -12.22 15.44
C GLU A 237 21.83 -10.82 14.87
N LYS A 238 23.04 -10.26 14.97
CA LYS A 238 23.40 -8.98 14.36
C LYS A 238 23.20 -9.01 12.84
N GLN A 239 23.53 -10.12 12.19
CA GLN A 239 23.29 -10.33 10.77
C GLN A 239 21.80 -10.30 10.43
N ARG A 240 20.94 -10.97 11.22
CA ARG A 240 19.48 -10.97 11.07
C ARG A 240 18.93 -9.55 11.18
N LEU A 241 19.29 -8.81 12.25
CA LEU A 241 18.85 -7.44 12.48
C LEU A 241 19.30 -6.48 11.36
N ARG A 242 20.55 -6.61 10.92
CA ARG A 242 21.09 -5.84 9.78
C ARG A 242 20.27 -6.07 8.52
N ARG A 243 19.99 -7.34 8.18
CA ARG A 243 19.21 -7.71 6.99
C ARG A 243 17.79 -7.17 7.09
N ARG A 244 17.15 -7.27 8.25
CA ARG A 244 15.82 -6.70 8.48
C ARG A 244 15.79 -5.19 8.28
N ALA A 245 16.77 -4.45 8.81
CA ALA A 245 16.87 -3.02 8.60
C ALA A 245 17.05 -2.64 7.11
N ALA A 246 17.85 -3.40 6.38
CA ALA A 246 18.06 -3.18 4.94
C ALA A 246 16.80 -3.48 4.12
N LEU A 247 16.14 -4.62 4.37
CA LEU A 247 14.88 -5.00 3.72
C LEU A 247 13.77 -3.99 3.99
N HIS A 248 13.67 -3.48 5.22
CA HIS A 248 12.69 -2.44 5.56
C HIS A 248 12.90 -1.17 4.75
N TYR A 249 14.14 -0.66 4.66
CA TYR A 249 14.45 0.52 3.85
C TYR A 249 14.11 0.31 2.36
N LEU A 250 14.54 -0.82 1.79
CA LEU A 250 14.25 -1.16 0.40
C LEU A 250 12.75 -1.27 0.15
N PHE A 251 12.01 -1.91 1.06
CA PHE A 251 10.55 -2.02 0.99
C PHE A 251 9.87 -0.64 0.99
N THR A 252 10.22 0.24 1.93
CA THR A 252 9.69 1.60 1.97
C THR A 252 9.99 2.35 0.67
N ARG A 253 11.19 2.15 0.10
CA ARG A 253 11.56 2.79 -1.16
C ARG A 253 10.83 2.20 -2.37
N ALA A 254 10.63 0.89 -2.41
CA ALA A 254 9.85 0.20 -3.45
C ALA A 254 8.38 0.66 -3.41
N LEU A 255 7.81 0.84 -2.22
CA LEU A 255 6.49 1.46 -2.05
C LEU A 255 6.45 2.88 -2.62
N GLN A 256 7.42 3.75 -2.25
CA GLN A 256 7.52 5.12 -2.78
C GLN A 256 7.66 5.16 -4.32
N ARG A 257 8.37 4.17 -4.88
CA ARG A 257 8.59 4.02 -6.33
C ARG A 257 7.49 3.24 -7.03
N LYS A 258 6.46 2.81 -6.30
CA LYS A 258 5.30 2.09 -6.83
C LYS A 258 5.67 0.75 -7.48
N GLN A 259 6.73 0.11 -7.00
CA GLN A 259 7.19 -1.18 -7.52
C GLN A 259 6.53 -2.32 -6.73
N ARG A 260 5.29 -2.67 -7.09
CA ARG A 260 4.44 -3.65 -6.36
C ARG A 260 5.15 -4.99 -6.13
N GLN A 261 5.59 -5.65 -7.21
CA GLN A 261 6.17 -6.99 -7.13
C GLN A 261 7.44 -7.01 -6.27
N GLU A 262 8.26 -5.97 -6.40
CA GLU A 262 9.47 -5.80 -5.60
C GLU A 262 9.13 -5.59 -4.12
N ALA A 263 8.17 -4.72 -3.81
CA ALA A 263 7.72 -4.46 -2.44
C ALA A 263 7.18 -5.74 -1.77
N VAL A 264 6.41 -6.57 -2.49
CA VAL A 264 5.92 -7.87 -1.97
C VAL A 264 7.09 -8.81 -1.67
N GLY A 265 8.05 -8.91 -2.58
CA GLY A 265 9.21 -9.79 -2.42
C GLY A 265 10.10 -9.37 -1.24
N LEU A 266 10.30 -8.06 -1.04
CA LEU A 266 11.09 -7.51 0.07
C LEU A 266 10.39 -7.71 1.41
N LEU A 267 9.07 -7.47 1.47
CA LEU A 267 8.31 -7.59 2.69
C LEU A 267 8.15 -9.04 3.16
N SER A 268 7.93 -9.97 2.22
CA SER A 268 7.90 -11.40 2.52
C SER A 268 9.20 -11.86 3.19
N LYS A 269 10.36 -11.48 2.63
CA LYS A 269 11.68 -11.76 3.21
C LYS A 269 11.88 -11.10 4.58
N PHE A 270 11.32 -9.92 4.80
CA PHE A 270 11.40 -9.23 6.09
C PHE A 270 10.66 -10.02 7.19
N ILE A 271 9.46 -10.50 6.87
CA ILE A 271 8.61 -11.30 7.77
C ILE A 271 9.24 -12.67 8.04
N GLU A 272 9.84 -13.31 7.04
CA GLU A 272 10.58 -14.58 7.20
C GLU A 272 11.74 -14.48 8.21
N LEU A 273 12.33 -13.30 8.39
CA LEU A 273 13.41 -13.05 9.35
C LEU A 273 12.90 -12.68 10.75
N ALA A 274 11.58 -12.60 10.97
CA ALA A 274 11.00 -12.37 12.28
C ALA A 274 11.26 -13.57 13.20
N LEU A 275 11.60 -13.29 14.46
CA LEU A 275 11.59 -14.35 15.48
C LEU A 275 10.13 -14.72 15.77
N PRO A 276 9.85 -15.97 16.19
CA PRO A 276 8.50 -16.39 16.54
C PRO A 276 7.81 -15.45 17.54
N GLU A 277 8.57 -14.95 18.52
CA GLU A 277 8.10 -14.04 19.57
C GLU A 277 7.74 -12.64 19.05
N ASP A 278 8.45 -12.16 18.02
CA ASP A 278 8.26 -10.83 17.42
C ASP A 278 7.29 -10.86 16.24
N ARG A 279 6.97 -12.03 15.71
CA ARG A 279 6.23 -12.21 14.46
C ARG A 279 4.90 -11.46 14.48
N LEU A 280 4.12 -11.58 15.55
CA LEU A 280 2.83 -10.87 15.65
C LEU A 280 2.98 -9.35 15.70
N LYS A 281 4.03 -8.83 16.38
CA LYS A 281 4.32 -7.40 16.45
C LYS A 281 4.74 -6.86 15.08
N ASP A 282 5.58 -7.61 14.38
CA ASP A 282 6.02 -7.29 13.01
C ASP A 282 4.85 -7.27 12.04
N LEU A 283 3.97 -8.28 12.09
CA LEU A 283 2.78 -8.36 11.24
C LEU A 283 1.84 -7.16 11.48
N ALA A 284 1.63 -6.78 12.74
CA ALA A 284 0.83 -5.60 13.09
C ALA A 284 1.46 -4.29 12.61
N TYR A 285 2.79 -4.15 12.74
CA TYR A 285 3.53 -3.00 12.22
C TYR A 285 3.42 -2.88 10.70
N VAL A 286 3.55 -4.00 10.00
CA VAL A 286 3.43 -4.05 8.54
C VAL A 286 2.02 -3.73 8.08
N ASP A 287 0.99 -4.30 8.72
CA ASP A 287 -0.41 -3.94 8.42
C ASP A 287 -0.65 -2.44 8.57
N ARG A 288 -0.11 -1.82 9.63
CA ARG A 288 -0.19 -0.37 9.83
C ARG A 288 0.41 0.41 8.66
N ILE A 289 1.62 0.06 8.22
CA ILE A 289 2.25 0.72 7.07
C ILE A 289 1.40 0.56 5.81
N LEU A 290 0.93 -0.66 5.53
CA LEU A 290 0.13 -0.94 4.33
C LEU A 290 -1.23 -0.23 4.34
N ARG A 291 -1.80 -0.01 5.53
CA ARG A 291 -3.05 0.74 5.74
C ARG A 291 -2.87 2.24 5.55
N GLU A 292 -1.76 2.82 6.01
CA GLU A 292 -1.49 4.27 5.95
C GLU A 292 -1.07 4.76 4.56
N GLN A 293 -0.68 3.86 3.67
CA GLN A 293 -0.28 4.19 2.32
C GLN A 293 -1.51 4.12 1.40
N GLU A 294 -1.80 5.22 0.69
CA GLU A 294 -2.87 5.30 -0.32
C GLU A 294 -2.24 5.21 -1.70
N TYR A 295 -2.40 4.10 -2.44
CA TYR A 295 -2.28 4.06 -3.90
C TYR A 295 -2.61 2.69 -4.52
N ILE A 296 -3.26 2.76 -5.68
CA ILE A 296 -3.25 1.73 -6.72
C ILE A 296 -2.88 2.42 -8.02
N GLU A 297 -2.02 1.78 -8.79
CA GLU A 297 -2.30 1.47 -10.18
C GLU A 297 -1.31 0.37 -10.55
N ASP A 298 -1.84 -0.81 -10.87
CA ASP A 298 -1.08 -1.81 -11.58
C ASP A 298 -1.28 -1.51 -13.07
N PRO A 299 -0.28 -0.97 -13.79
CA PRO A 299 -0.43 -0.51 -15.17
C PRO A 299 -0.66 -1.66 -16.17
N THR A 300 -0.75 -2.90 -15.69
CA THR A 300 -0.93 -4.11 -16.51
C THR A 300 -2.36 -4.66 -16.49
N LEU A 301 -3.32 -4.03 -15.80
CA LEU A 301 -4.71 -4.50 -15.78
C LEU A 301 -5.36 -4.22 -17.15
N ALA A 302 -5.75 -5.29 -17.83
CA ALA A 302 -6.11 -5.24 -19.25
C ALA A 302 -7.63 -5.15 -19.48
N SER A 303 -8.45 -5.50 -18.48
CA SER A 303 -9.91 -5.47 -18.60
C SER A 303 -10.60 -4.51 -17.61
N PRO A 304 -11.74 -3.91 -17.99
CA PRO A 304 -12.54 -3.07 -17.09
C PRO A 304 -12.96 -3.77 -15.80
N ASP A 305 -13.21 -5.08 -15.86
CA ASP A 305 -13.56 -5.90 -14.69
C ASP A 305 -12.37 -6.12 -13.76
N GLU A 306 -11.17 -6.35 -14.30
CA GLU A 306 -9.92 -6.41 -13.53
C GLU A 306 -9.59 -5.07 -12.87
N ILE A 307 -9.81 -3.96 -13.59
CA ILE A 307 -9.64 -2.61 -13.07
C ILE A 307 -10.67 -2.34 -11.96
N THR A 308 -11.93 -2.73 -12.14
CA THR A 308 -13.00 -2.54 -11.14
C THR A 308 -12.76 -3.40 -9.90
N PHE A 309 -12.36 -4.66 -10.09
CA PHE A 309 -11.99 -5.57 -9.01
C PHE A 309 -10.75 -5.10 -8.26
N ALA A 310 -9.71 -4.65 -8.98
CA ALA A 310 -8.51 -4.09 -8.37
C ALA A 310 -8.80 -2.77 -7.65
N ILE A 311 -9.63 -1.89 -8.19
CA ILE A 311 -10.02 -0.64 -7.54
C ILE A 311 -10.79 -0.93 -6.26
N ARG A 312 -11.84 -1.77 -6.33
CA ARG A 312 -12.64 -2.16 -5.15
C ARG A 312 -11.80 -2.89 -4.09
N SER A 313 -10.84 -3.71 -4.52
CA SER A 313 -9.98 -4.51 -3.64
C SER A 313 -8.76 -3.76 -3.12
N THR A 314 -8.24 -2.75 -3.80
CA THR A 314 -6.96 -2.12 -3.44
C THR A 314 -7.15 -0.71 -2.87
N ASN A 315 -8.32 -0.06 -3.09
CA ASN A 315 -8.64 1.25 -2.50
C ASN A 315 -9.39 1.15 -1.16
N SER A 316 -10.10 0.04 -0.90
CA SER A 316 -10.71 -0.20 0.41
C SER A 316 -9.80 -0.98 1.37
N LEU A 317 -8.76 -1.66 0.85
CA LEU A 317 -7.90 -2.57 1.60
C LEU A 317 -6.42 -2.15 1.62
N GLY A 318 -6.06 -0.96 1.12
CA GLY A 318 -4.70 -0.44 1.14
C GLY A 318 -3.74 -1.15 0.18
N HIS A 319 -2.44 -0.83 0.25
CA HIS A 319 -1.45 -1.42 -0.65
C HIS A 319 -1.24 -2.91 -0.42
N LEU A 320 -0.85 -3.60 -1.50
CA LEU A 320 -0.49 -5.01 -1.48
C LEU A 320 -1.62 -5.86 -0.85
N THR A 321 -2.88 -5.62 -1.24
CA THR A 321 -4.07 -6.27 -0.66
C THR A 321 -3.92 -7.78 -0.50
N ASP A 322 -3.33 -8.48 -1.47
CA ASP A 322 -3.11 -9.93 -1.37
C ASP A 322 -2.17 -10.30 -0.23
N LEU A 323 -1.13 -9.51 -0.03
CA LEU A 323 -0.19 -9.68 1.07
C LEU A 323 -0.87 -9.29 2.38
N ARG A 324 -1.47 -8.09 2.46
CA ARG A 324 -2.21 -7.63 3.64
C ARG A 324 -3.27 -8.64 4.07
N PHE A 325 -4.01 -9.23 3.13
CA PHE A 325 -5.00 -10.26 3.42
C PHE A 325 -4.37 -11.51 4.02
N LYS A 326 -3.23 -11.98 3.49
CA LYS A 326 -2.47 -13.08 4.11
C LYS A 326 -2.06 -12.74 5.54
N LEU A 327 -1.53 -11.53 5.77
CA LEU A 327 -1.10 -11.08 7.12
C LEU A 327 -2.29 -11.01 8.07
N LEU A 328 -3.41 -10.43 7.65
CA LEU A 328 -4.62 -10.31 8.46
C LEU A 328 -5.24 -11.67 8.78
N LYS A 329 -5.21 -12.65 7.86
CA LYS A 329 -5.63 -14.02 8.15
C LYS A 329 -4.74 -14.69 9.19
N GLU A 330 -3.44 -14.47 9.12
CA GLU A 330 -2.48 -14.98 10.12
C GLU A 330 -2.72 -14.35 11.49
N LEU A 331 -2.85 -13.03 11.56
CA LEU A 331 -3.21 -12.29 12.78
C LEU A 331 -4.56 -12.74 13.35
N LEU A 332 -5.57 -12.95 12.49
CA LEU A 332 -6.90 -13.40 12.89
C LEU A 332 -6.89 -14.84 13.43
N THR A 333 -5.97 -15.67 12.96
CA THR A 333 -5.76 -17.02 13.48
C THR A 333 -5.16 -16.97 14.88
N ALA A 334 -4.20 -16.07 15.11
CA ALA A 334 -3.58 -15.86 16.41
C ALA A 334 -4.51 -15.17 17.42
N SER A 335 -5.34 -14.22 16.97
CA SER A 335 -6.27 -13.46 17.82
C SER A 335 -7.70 -13.53 17.27
N PRO A 336 -8.41 -14.66 17.49
CA PRO A 336 -9.67 -14.90 16.82
C PRO A 336 -10.85 -14.08 17.36
N ALA A 337 -10.72 -13.46 18.54
CA ALA A 337 -11.79 -12.62 19.09
C ALA A 337 -11.58 -11.12 18.79
N ASP A 338 -10.56 -10.76 18.01
CA ASP A 338 -10.26 -9.36 17.71
C ASP A 338 -11.29 -8.78 16.73
N PRO A 339 -12.08 -7.77 17.13
CA PRO A 339 -13.14 -7.22 16.29
C PRO A 339 -12.61 -6.55 15.01
N TYR A 340 -11.43 -5.93 15.07
CA TYR A 340 -10.82 -5.29 13.90
C TYR A 340 -10.39 -6.33 12.87
N LEU A 341 -9.73 -7.40 13.31
CA LEU A 341 -9.25 -8.44 12.40
C LEU A 341 -10.43 -9.16 11.74
N ILE A 342 -11.49 -9.44 12.51
CA ILE A 342 -12.72 -10.04 11.97
C ILE A 342 -13.35 -9.12 10.93
N GLU A 343 -13.57 -7.84 11.26
CA GLU A 343 -14.17 -6.85 10.36
C GLU A 343 -13.34 -6.65 9.09
N SER A 344 -12.01 -6.55 9.22
CA SER A 344 -11.11 -6.35 8.09
C SER A 344 -11.08 -7.55 7.15
N VAL A 345 -10.96 -8.76 7.67
CA VAL A 345 -10.95 -9.98 6.85
C VAL A 345 -12.32 -10.20 6.21
N ALA A 346 -13.41 -9.94 6.93
CA ALA A 346 -14.78 -10.01 6.38
C ALA A 346 -14.97 -9.03 5.23
N ASN A 347 -14.55 -7.77 5.40
CA ASN A 347 -14.61 -6.75 4.35
C ASN A 347 -13.82 -7.18 3.11
N ILE A 348 -12.63 -7.79 3.28
CA ILE A 348 -11.86 -8.32 2.15
C ILE A 348 -12.62 -9.41 1.41
N HIS A 349 -13.24 -10.35 2.12
CA HIS A 349 -14.05 -11.41 1.53
C HIS A 349 -15.27 -10.85 0.77
N VAL A 350 -16.00 -9.88 1.33
CA VAL A 350 -17.12 -9.20 0.63
C VAL A 350 -16.64 -8.58 -0.67
N ARG A 351 -15.51 -7.85 -0.63
CA ARG A 351 -14.95 -7.18 -1.81
C ARG A 351 -14.46 -8.15 -2.89
N ARG A 352 -14.05 -9.36 -2.49
CA ARG A 352 -13.70 -10.46 -3.41
C ARG A 352 -14.90 -11.23 -3.95
N GLY A 353 -16.12 -10.93 -3.51
CA GLY A 353 -17.32 -11.70 -3.83
C GLY A 353 -17.42 -13.04 -3.09
N GLU A 354 -16.59 -13.26 -2.08
CA GLU A 354 -16.53 -14.47 -1.27
C GLU A 354 -17.55 -14.38 -0.10
N PHE A 355 -18.84 -14.26 -0.43
CA PHE A 355 -19.89 -13.92 0.53
C PHE A 355 -20.07 -14.96 1.64
N GLU A 356 -19.90 -16.24 1.35
CA GLU A 356 -20.02 -17.31 2.36
C GLU A 356 -18.94 -17.17 3.46
N ALA A 357 -17.70 -16.82 3.07
CA ALA A 357 -16.61 -16.60 4.00
C ALA A 357 -16.82 -15.29 4.81
N ALA A 358 -17.33 -14.24 4.16
CA ALA A 358 -17.70 -13.01 4.82
C ALA A 358 -18.83 -13.20 5.85
N GLU A 359 -19.85 -14.00 5.52
CA GLU A 359 -20.97 -14.28 6.41
C GLU A 359 -20.51 -15.00 7.68
N LYS A 360 -19.66 -16.02 7.55
CA LYS A 360 -19.08 -16.74 8.71
C LYS A 360 -18.33 -15.79 9.66
N LEU A 361 -17.55 -14.86 9.12
CA LEU A 361 -16.81 -13.88 9.92
C LEU A 361 -17.74 -12.83 10.54
N THR A 362 -18.75 -12.38 9.80
CA THR A 362 -19.74 -11.41 10.30
C THR A 362 -20.59 -12.01 11.41
N ALA A 363 -21.00 -13.27 11.29
CA ALA A 363 -21.68 -14.02 12.35
C ALA A 363 -20.82 -14.11 13.62
N ARG A 364 -19.51 -14.35 13.45
CA ARG A 364 -18.55 -14.36 14.55
C ARG A 364 -18.38 -12.98 15.19
N PHE A 365 -18.37 -11.90 14.41
CA PHE A 365 -18.37 -10.53 14.94
C PHE A 365 -19.63 -10.24 15.77
N ILE A 366 -20.80 -10.62 15.26
CA ILE A 366 -22.08 -10.48 15.95
C ILE A 366 -22.14 -11.36 17.20
N ALA A 367 -21.39 -12.46 17.29
CA ALA A 367 -21.34 -13.27 18.51
C ALA A 367 -20.48 -12.65 19.63
N LEU A 368 -19.64 -11.63 19.35
CA LEU A 368 -18.82 -10.98 20.37
C LEU A 368 -19.68 -10.26 21.42
N PRO A 369 -19.25 -10.09 22.68
CA PRO A 369 -19.96 -9.24 23.64
C PRO A 369 -20.08 -7.79 23.12
N PRO A 370 -21.18 -7.06 23.35
CA PRO A 370 -21.38 -5.70 22.83
C PRO A 370 -20.23 -4.73 23.17
N VAL A 371 -19.66 -4.86 24.37
CA VAL A 371 -18.49 -4.08 24.83
C VAL A 371 -17.24 -4.31 23.96
N LYS A 372 -17.12 -5.49 23.34
CA LYS A 372 -16.04 -5.85 22.41
C LYS A 372 -16.39 -5.58 20.94
N ARG A 373 -17.65 -5.25 20.61
CA ARG A 373 -18.10 -4.88 19.25
C ARG A 373 -17.90 -3.40 18.92
N ILE A 374 -17.56 -2.57 19.90
CA ILE A 374 -17.23 -1.17 19.67
C ILE A 374 -15.91 -1.14 18.90
N SER A 375 -16.00 -0.87 17.59
CA SER A 375 -14.84 -0.62 16.74
C SER A 375 -14.17 0.66 17.22
N LEU A 376 -13.21 0.53 18.15
CA LEU A 376 -12.36 1.62 18.65
C LEU A 376 -11.30 1.99 17.60
N TYR A 377 -11.66 1.99 16.32
CA TYR A 377 -10.73 2.27 15.23
C TYR A 377 -10.28 3.73 15.19
N ALA A 378 -11.08 4.64 15.73
CA ALA A 378 -10.68 6.04 15.94
C ALA A 378 -9.93 6.24 17.28
N SER A 379 -10.29 5.50 18.33
CA SER A 379 -9.89 5.86 19.71
C SER A 379 -8.64 5.15 20.23
N LEU A 380 -8.30 3.94 19.75
CA LEU A 380 -7.11 3.22 20.23
C LEU A 380 -5.80 3.60 19.49
N ALA A 381 -5.91 4.15 18.29
CA ALA A 381 -4.78 4.76 17.59
C ALA A 381 -4.29 6.05 18.28
N GLU A 382 -5.21 6.78 18.93
CA GLU A 382 -4.91 8.00 19.69
C GLU A 382 -4.42 7.70 21.12
N LEU A 383 -4.93 6.65 21.77
CA LEU A 383 -4.64 6.40 23.20
C LEU A 383 -3.36 5.61 23.51
N ARG A 384 -2.71 4.95 22.53
CA ARG A 384 -1.47 4.17 22.77
C ARG A 384 -0.17 4.85 22.30
N CYS A 385 -0.25 5.99 21.62
CA CYS A 385 0.92 6.77 21.18
C CYS A 385 1.00 8.15 21.85
N GLY A 386 0.37 8.30 23.01
CA GLY A 386 0.67 9.36 23.97
C GLY A 386 1.53 8.83 25.10
N MET A 387 2.74 8.35 24.79
CA MET A 387 3.95 8.28 25.62
C MET A 387 5.16 7.97 24.74
#